data_AF-A0A519LXN9-F1
#
_entry.id   AF-A0A519LXN9-F1
#
_cell.length_a   1.000
_cell.length_b   1.000
_cell.length_c   1.000
_cell.angle_alpha   90.00
_cell.angle_beta   90.00
_cell.angle_gamma   90.00
#
_symmetry.space_group_name_H-M   'P 1'
#
loop_
_entity.id
_entity.type
_entity.pdbx_description
1 polymer ?
#
loop_
_entity_poly.entity_id
_entity_poly.type
_entity_poly.pdbx_seq_one_letter_code
_entity_poly.pdbx_strand_id
1 'polypeptide(L)'
;MSIMFLSTTDYPSGQIIEFNIESSKDGKNKDIKAINDELIFKEEISFGKIHIRKDNGDLWYINPAETIARFITKDQLELFHKWDKQTLLPTDKQFEILKEIGGLPSSQYSLYPDNLQFPATITTNSGQRVDLCLFHFSQAPPFQRYFKKVLLLSDIADIRPSELALTHDLRLASTLADEIRMSFYPFMVKTNTGKFITYNGITQFASTGEIKGNEIISEVEFSYDNFDKVKDVSYDDITFVIGKWDDRIKELFNQYRQRLERKTATNSTLPKAGRSWWQKLFSSE
;
A
#
# COMPACT_ATOMS: atom_id res chain seq x y z
N MET A 1 -12.59 -19.80 6.88
CA MET A 1 -12.10 -19.79 5.47
C MET A 1 -10.59 -19.97 5.56
N SER A 2 -10.01 -21.01 4.95
CA SER A 2 -8.58 -21.28 5.09
C SER A 2 -7.80 -20.30 4.20
N ILE A 3 -7.06 -19.38 4.80
CA ILE A 3 -6.16 -18.49 4.08
C ILE A 3 -4.77 -19.10 4.12
N MET A 4 -4.28 -19.52 2.96
CA MET A 4 -2.92 -20.02 2.74
C MET A 4 -2.41 -19.38 1.45
N PHE A 5 -1.19 -18.86 1.49
CA PHE A 5 -0.53 -18.29 0.33
C PHE A 5 0.71 -19.11 -0.03
N LEU A 6 0.83 -19.44 -1.31
CA LEU A 6 2.00 -20.04 -1.93
C LEU A 6 2.63 -18.97 -2.82
N SER A 7 3.95 -18.87 -2.85
CA SER A 7 4.64 -17.96 -3.78
C SER A 7 5.62 -18.73 -4.61
N THR A 8 5.35 -18.86 -5.92
CA THR A 8 6.28 -19.38 -6.92
C THR A 8 7.22 -18.30 -7.47
N THR A 9 6.84 -17.02 -7.32
CA THR A 9 7.61 -15.87 -7.78
C THR A 9 8.75 -15.54 -6.83
N ASP A 10 8.50 -15.56 -5.52
CA ASP A 10 9.56 -15.33 -4.53
C ASP A 10 10.32 -16.63 -4.19
N TYR A 11 9.68 -17.80 -4.38
CA TYR A 11 10.25 -19.13 -4.08
C TYR A 11 9.87 -20.15 -5.18
N PRO A 12 10.77 -20.49 -6.11
CA PRO A 12 10.46 -21.37 -7.25
C PRO A 12 9.89 -22.75 -6.87
N SER A 13 10.08 -23.18 -5.62
CA SER A 13 9.55 -24.43 -5.06
C SER A 13 8.05 -24.39 -4.69
N GLY A 14 7.40 -23.22 -4.74
CA GLY A 14 5.98 -23.09 -4.37
C GLY A 14 5.74 -23.26 -2.86
N GLN A 15 6.66 -22.77 -2.03
CA GLN A 15 6.59 -22.92 -0.58
C GLN A 15 5.41 -22.14 0.02
N ILE A 16 4.84 -22.67 1.13
CA ILE A 16 3.88 -21.97 1.98
C ILE A 16 4.59 -20.84 2.69
N ILE A 17 3.96 -19.67 2.62
CA ILE A 17 4.69 -18.41 2.67
C ILE A 17 3.94 -17.43 3.59
N GLU A 18 2.64 -17.66 3.77
CA GLU A 18 1.75 -17.06 4.74
C GLU A 18 0.57 -18.01 5.00
N PHE A 19 0.10 -18.11 6.24
CA PHE A 19 -1.13 -18.84 6.56
C PHE A 19 -1.84 -18.29 7.81
N ASN A 20 -3.15 -18.53 7.88
CA ASN A 20 -3.95 -18.25 9.06
C ASN A 20 -3.74 -19.33 10.13
N ILE A 21 -3.39 -18.92 11.35
CA ILE A 21 -2.99 -19.82 12.43
C ILE A 21 -4.18 -20.68 12.90
N GLU A 22 -5.38 -20.12 13.00
CA GLU A 22 -6.59 -20.88 13.38
C GLU A 22 -6.86 -22.03 12.39
N SER A 23 -6.70 -21.76 11.10
CA SER A 23 -6.85 -22.77 10.03
C SER A 23 -5.85 -23.92 10.16
N SER A 24 -4.68 -23.70 10.76
CA SER A 24 -3.69 -24.75 11.04
C SER A 24 -4.09 -25.66 12.21
N LYS A 25 -4.90 -25.16 13.15
CA LYS A 25 -5.38 -25.90 14.33
C LYS A 25 -6.52 -26.87 13.96
N ASP A 26 -7.35 -26.50 12.99
CA ASP A 26 -8.47 -27.32 12.50
C ASP A 26 -8.04 -28.62 11.82
N GLY A 27 -6.75 -28.78 11.49
CA GLY A 27 -6.17 -30.02 10.93
C GLY A 27 -6.60 -30.37 9.50
N LYS A 28 -7.45 -29.55 8.86
CA LYS A 28 -7.93 -29.78 7.49
C LYS A 28 -6.83 -29.66 6.44
N ASN A 29 -5.83 -28.81 6.68
CA ASN A 29 -4.66 -28.68 5.84
C ASN A 29 -3.43 -29.16 6.62
N LYS A 30 -2.92 -30.33 6.22
CA LYS A 30 -1.81 -31.02 6.90
C LYS A 30 -0.50 -30.25 6.78
N ASP A 31 -0.28 -29.51 5.70
CA ASP A 31 0.97 -28.81 5.44
C ASP A 31 1.14 -27.59 6.35
N ILE A 32 0.12 -26.73 6.44
CA ILE A 32 0.16 -25.58 7.37
C ILE A 32 0.17 -26.04 8.83
N LYS A 33 -0.49 -27.17 9.15
CA LYS A 33 -0.45 -27.76 10.48
C LYS A 33 0.96 -28.24 10.83
N ALA A 34 1.59 -28.97 9.92
CA ALA A 34 2.96 -29.46 10.11
C ALA A 34 3.97 -28.30 10.24
N ILE A 35 3.76 -27.18 9.54
CA ILE A 35 4.57 -25.98 9.76
C ILE A 35 4.33 -25.43 11.17
N ASN A 36 3.07 -25.19 11.54
CA ASN A 36 2.70 -24.56 12.80
C ASN A 36 3.14 -25.37 14.03
N ASP A 37 3.02 -26.71 13.99
CA ASP A 37 3.42 -27.60 15.09
C ASP A 37 4.94 -27.57 15.34
N GLU A 38 5.75 -27.22 14.34
CA GLU A 38 7.22 -27.15 14.43
C GLU A 38 7.74 -25.74 14.75
N LEU A 39 6.86 -24.74 14.92
CA LEU A 39 7.27 -23.38 15.27
C LEU A 39 7.68 -23.28 16.73
N ILE A 40 8.94 -22.92 16.96
CA ILE A 40 9.50 -22.66 18.29
C ILE A 40 9.71 -21.15 18.43
N PHE A 41 9.20 -20.57 19.51
CA PHE A 41 9.42 -19.15 19.83
C PHE A 41 10.91 -18.84 19.92
N LYS A 42 11.34 -17.76 19.25
CA LYS A 42 12.72 -17.29 19.24
C LYS A 42 12.88 -15.99 20.01
N GLU A 43 12.09 -14.98 19.65
CA GLU A 43 12.17 -13.64 20.26
C GLU A 43 10.87 -12.85 20.03
N GLU A 44 10.64 -11.85 20.87
CA GLU A 44 9.58 -10.87 20.72
C GLU A 44 10.17 -9.57 20.14
N ILE A 45 9.40 -8.91 19.28
CA ILE A 45 9.69 -7.57 18.76
C ILE A 45 8.53 -6.64 19.16
N SER A 46 8.70 -5.33 19.06
CA SER A 46 7.69 -4.35 19.51
C SER A 46 6.30 -4.58 18.92
N PHE A 47 6.23 -5.19 17.73
CA PHE A 47 4.96 -5.56 17.12
C PHE A 47 5.02 -6.98 16.54
N GLY A 48 4.83 -7.98 17.40
CA GLY A 48 4.68 -9.39 17.05
C GLY A 48 5.84 -10.26 17.54
N LYS A 49 5.90 -11.49 17.04
CA LYS A 49 6.83 -12.52 17.53
C LYS A 49 7.56 -13.20 16.39
N ILE A 50 8.83 -13.53 16.62
CA ILE A 50 9.65 -14.32 15.70
C ILE A 50 9.74 -15.75 16.23
N HIS A 51 9.49 -16.69 15.35
CA HIS A 51 9.60 -18.13 15.57
C HIS A 51 10.62 -18.71 14.61
N ILE A 52 11.21 -19.83 14.99
CA ILE A 52 12.05 -20.64 14.13
C ILE A 52 11.42 -22.02 14.01
N ARG A 53 11.42 -22.56 12.80
CA ARG A 53 10.90 -23.90 12.55
C ARG A 53 11.98 -24.93 12.91
N LYS A 54 11.64 -25.91 13.74
CA LYS A 54 12.61 -26.85 14.33
C LYS A 54 13.32 -27.74 13.30
N ASP A 55 12.61 -28.15 12.25
CA ASP A 55 13.07 -29.15 11.28
C ASP A 55 14.05 -28.59 10.25
N ASN A 56 13.89 -27.32 9.85
CA ASN A 56 14.69 -26.72 8.78
C ASN A 56 15.31 -25.34 9.12
N GLY A 57 14.98 -24.77 10.28
CA GLY A 57 15.51 -23.47 10.71
C GLY A 57 14.84 -22.26 10.05
N ASP A 58 13.75 -22.43 9.31
CA ASP A 58 13.02 -21.34 8.67
C ASP A 58 12.50 -20.34 9.70
N LEU A 59 12.54 -19.05 9.35
CA LEU A 59 12.10 -17.97 10.23
C LEU A 59 10.66 -17.59 9.90
N TRP A 60 9.86 -17.42 10.96
CA TRP A 60 8.45 -17.08 10.85
C TRP A 60 8.09 -15.90 11.75
N TYR A 61 7.43 -14.90 11.17
CA TYR A 61 6.82 -13.80 11.91
C TYR A 61 5.35 -14.09 12.19
N ILE A 62 4.93 -13.93 13.44
CA ILE A 62 3.54 -14.02 13.89
C ILE A 62 3.09 -12.64 14.35
N ASN A 63 1.95 -12.17 13.82
CA ASN A 63 1.40 -10.86 14.18
C ASN A 63 0.91 -10.84 15.65
N PRO A 64 0.76 -9.65 16.28
CA PRO A 64 0.33 -9.55 17.67
C PRO A 64 -1.00 -10.22 18.00
N ALA A 65 -1.93 -10.27 17.03
CA ALA A 65 -3.22 -10.93 17.19
C ALA A 65 -3.13 -12.47 17.12
N GLU A 66 -1.94 -13.02 16.81
CA GLU A 66 -1.69 -14.45 16.62
C GLU A 66 -2.65 -15.11 15.61
N THR A 67 -3.05 -14.35 14.60
CA THR A 67 -3.97 -14.80 13.55
C THR A 67 -3.27 -15.22 12.28
N ILE A 68 -2.07 -14.68 12.00
CA ILE A 68 -1.33 -14.93 10.76
C ILE A 68 0.14 -15.19 11.05
N ALA A 69 0.66 -16.26 10.45
CA ALA A 69 2.09 -16.58 10.40
C ALA A 69 2.64 -16.31 9.00
N ARG A 70 3.83 -15.73 8.91
CA ARG A 70 4.53 -15.41 7.66
C ARG A 70 5.95 -15.91 7.66
N PHE A 71 6.34 -16.55 6.58
CA PHE A 71 7.74 -16.83 6.32
C PHE A 71 8.49 -15.51 6.11
N ILE A 72 9.68 -15.39 6.72
CA ILE A 72 10.58 -14.25 6.54
C ILE A 72 12.00 -14.73 6.24
N THR A 73 12.74 -13.96 5.44
CA THR A 73 14.17 -14.21 5.20
C THR A 73 15.04 -13.68 6.34
N LYS A 74 16.32 -14.03 6.34
CA LYS A 74 17.31 -13.45 7.27
C LYS A 74 17.42 -11.93 7.08
N ASP A 75 17.48 -11.46 5.84
CA ASP A 75 17.54 -10.02 5.53
C ASP A 75 16.31 -9.26 6.03
N GLN A 76 15.12 -9.87 5.93
CA GLN A 76 13.90 -9.30 6.52
C GLN A 76 13.95 -9.26 8.04
N LEU A 77 14.48 -10.29 8.69
CA LEU A 77 14.67 -10.28 10.14
C LEU A 77 15.65 -9.17 10.58
N GLU A 78 16.76 -8.98 9.86
CA GLU A 78 17.68 -7.87 10.13
C GLU A 78 17.01 -6.51 9.97
N LEU A 79 16.19 -6.35 8.92
CA LEU A 79 15.39 -5.15 8.71
C LEU A 79 14.40 -4.93 9.87
N PHE A 80 13.74 -5.98 10.35
CA PHE A 80 12.82 -5.88 11.49
C PHE A 80 13.55 -5.44 12.74
N HIS A 81 14.73 -6.00 13.03
CA HIS A 81 15.53 -5.58 14.18
C HIS A 81 15.96 -4.13 14.09
N LYS A 82 16.37 -3.65 12.90
CA LYS A 82 16.71 -2.24 12.70
C LYS A 82 15.49 -1.35 12.89
N TRP A 83 14.35 -1.73 12.32
CA TRP A 83 13.08 -1.03 12.50
C TRP A 83 12.70 -0.96 13.99
N ASP A 84 12.78 -2.08 14.69
CA ASP A 84 12.37 -2.24 16.07
C ASP A 84 13.21 -1.38 17.03
N LYS A 85 14.54 -1.40 16.87
CA LYS A 85 15.49 -0.75 17.79
C LYS A 85 15.69 0.74 17.55
N GLN A 86 15.38 1.24 16.34
CA GLN A 86 15.62 2.65 15.99
C GLN A 86 14.41 3.54 16.28
N THR A 87 14.69 4.81 16.59
CA THR A 87 13.69 5.88 16.62
C THR A 87 13.42 6.33 15.19
N LEU A 88 12.42 5.73 14.56
CA LEU A 88 12.03 6.02 13.17
C LEU A 88 10.80 6.94 13.10
N LEU A 89 10.74 7.92 14.00
CA LEU A 89 9.69 8.94 14.02
C LEU A 89 10.15 10.17 13.22
N PRO A 90 9.24 10.84 12.48
CA PRO A 90 9.62 12.04 11.76
C PRO A 90 9.93 13.16 12.75
N THR A 91 10.99 13.92 12.48
CA THR A 91 11.19 15.21 13.15
C THR A 91 10.04 16.17 12.81
N ASP A 92 9.83 17.24 13.60
CA ASP A 92 8.77 18.21 13.33
C ASP A 92 8.90 18.83 11.93
N LYS A 93 10.14 19.13 11.50
CA LYS A 93 10.42 19.63 10.16
C LYS A 93 10.02 18.62 9.08
N GLN A 94 10.38 17.34 9.25
CA GLN A 94 9.99 16.28 8.31
C GLN A 94 8.47 16.09 8.29
N PHE A 95 7.82 16.17 9.46
CA PHE A 95 6.39 16.00 9.58
C PHE A 95 5.61 17.11 8.85
N GLU A 96 6.01 18.38 8.97
CA GLU A 96 5.37 19.47 8.23
C GLU A 96 5.52 19.30 6.71
N ILE A 97 6.70 18.88 6.23
CA ILE A 97 6.90 18.57 4.80
C ILE A 97 5.98 17.42 4.37
N LEU A 98 5.88 16.34 5.16
CA LEU A 98 5.00 15.20 4.84
C LEU A 98 3.53 15.63 4.81
N LYS A 99 3.12 16.54 5.71
CA LYS A 99 1.77 17.10 5.75
C LYS A 99 1.46 17.95 4.51
N GLU A 100 2.41 18.75 4.04
CA GLU A 100 2.31 19.50 2.78
C GLU A 100 2.18 18.58 1.57
N ILE A 101 2.97 17.49 1.53
CA ILE A 101 2.89 16.48 0.47
C ILE A 101 1.50 15.82 0.47
N GLY A 102 0.97 15.51 1.64
CA GLY A 102 -0.30 14.83 1.82
C GLY A 102 -0.17 13.31 1.69
N GLY A 103 -0.66 12.59 2.68
CA GLY A 103 -0.57 11.13 2.74
C GLY A 103 -1.79 10.44 2.12
N LEU A 104 -1.59 9.24 1.60
CA LEU A 104 -2.67 8.38 1.13
C LEU A 104 -2.88 7.24 2.13
N PRO A 105 -4.03 7.17 2.83
CA PRO A 105 -4.32 6.03 3.68
C PRO A 105 -4.58 4.78 2.84
N SER A 106 -4.16 3.62 3.32
CA SER A 106 -4.51 2.34 2.69
C SER A 106 -6.03 2.10 2.69
N SER A 107 -6.52 1.21 1.83
CA SER A 107 -7.92 0.76 1.86
C SER A 107 -8.26 0.06 3.18
N GLN A 108 -9.50 0.22 3.66
CA GLN A 108 -10.01 -0.51 4.84
C GLN A 108 -10.10 -2.02 4.62
N TYR A 109 -10.18 -2.43 3.35
CA TYR A 109 -10.23 -3.85 2.95
C TYR A 109 -8.83 -4.44 2.72
N SER A 110 -7.76 -3.64 2.87
CA SER A 110 -6.41 -4.18 2.79
C SER A 110 -6.10 -5.04 4.01
N LEU A 111 -5.21 -6.02 3.84
CA LEU A 111 -4.75 -6.87 4.95
C LEU A 111 -4.13 -6.08 6.11
N TYR A 112 -3.63 -4.87 5.82
CA TYR A 112 -3.00 -3.95 6.76
C TYR A 112 -3.53 -2.54 6.55
N PRO A 113 -4.75 -2.26 7.04
CA PRO A 113 -5.45 -1.01 6.74
C PRO A 113 -4.87 0.21 7.47
N ASP A 114 -3.97 -0.03 8.44
CA ASP A 114 -3.34 0.98 9.28
C ASP A 114 -1.93 1.33 8.75
N ASN A 115 -1.92 1.94 7.57
CA ASN A 115 -0.73 2.60 7.06
C ASN A 115 -1.07 3.90 6.32
N LEU A 116 -0.08 4.79 6.28
CA LEU A 116 -0.16 6.09 5.63
C LEU A 116 1.08 6.28 4.76
N GLN A 117 0.86 6.62 3.49
CA GLN A 117 1.91 6.66 2.49
C GLN A 117 2.10 8.04 1.86
N PHE A 118 3.34 8.53 1.77
CA PHE A 118 3.65 9.84 1.21
C PHE A 118 4.65 9.72 0.05
N PRO A 119 4.26 10.11 -1.18
CA PRO A 119 5.16 10.11 -2.32
C PRO A 119 6.05 11.35 -2.29
N ALA A 120 7.35 11.14 -2.43
CA ALA A 120 8.35 12.18 -2.21
C ALA A 120 9.60 11.94 -3.06
N THR A 121 10.41 12.98 -3.15
CA THR A 121 11.81 12.89 -3.54
C THR A 121 12.65 13.01 -2.28
N ILE A 122 13.68 12.17 -2.16
CA ILE A 122 14.57 12.17 -1.00
C ILE A 122 16.02 12.40 -1.41
N THR A 123 16.81 12.89 -0.46
CA THR A 123 18.26 12.75 -0.46
C THR A 123 18.65 11.96 0.78
N THR A 124 19.41 10.89 0.61
CA THR A 124 19.92 10.07 1.71
C THR A 124 21.11 10.75 2.40
N ASN A 125 21.47 10.29 3.60
CA ASN A 125 22.67 10.75 4.31
C ASN A 125 23.97 10.51 3.52
N SER A 126 23.96 9.57 2.57
CA SER A 126 25.09 9.32 1.65
C SER A 126 25.16 10.30 0.47
N GLY A 127 24.18 11.19 0.31
CA GLY A 127 24.06 12.11 -0.81
C GLY A 127 23.32 11.55 -2.03
N GLN A 128 22.91 10.27 -2.01
CA GLN A 128 22.10 9.69 -3.09
C GLN A 128 20.72 10.34 -3.14
N ARG A 129 20.32 10.83 -4.32
CA ARG A 129 18.96 11.32 -4.60
C ARG A 129 18.09 10.20 -5.17
N VAL A 130 16.83 10.14 -4.74
CA VAL A 130 15.82 9.20 -5.26
C VAL A 130 14.50 9.94 -5.49
N ASP A 131 14.01 9.94 -6.74
CA ASP A 131 12.81 10.70 -7.14
C ASP A 131 11.49 9.92 -6.95
N LEU A 132 11.54 8.59 -7.03
CA LEU A 132 10.42 7.67 -6.79
C LEU A 132 10.55 7.05 -5.40
N CYS A 133 10.25 7.84 -4.37
CA CYS A 133 10.29 7.41 -2.98
C CYS A 133 8.91 7.44 -2.36
N LEU A 134 8.52 6.37 -1.67
CA LEU A 134 7.28 6.29 -0.92
C LEU A 134 7.58 6.09 0.56
N PHE A 135 7.33 7.12 1.37
CA PHE A 135 7.35 6.97 2.82
C PHE A 135 6.18 6.09 3.22
N HIS A 136 6.43 5.07 4.02
CA HIS A 136 5.44 4.15 4.55
C HIS A 136 5.51 4.16 6.07
N PHE A 137 4.49 4.74 6.69
CA PHE A 137 4.34 4.72 8.14
C PHE A 137 3.33 3.65 8.52
N SER A 138 3.72 2.73 9.41
CA SER A 138 2.83 1.70 9.97
C SER A 138 3.28 1.32 11.38
N GLN A 139 2.36 0.72 12.14
CA GLN A 139 2.66 0.14 13.46
C GLN A 139 3.40 -1.19 13.36
N ALA A 140 3.30 -1.86 12.22
CA ALA A 140 3.89 -3.17 12.02
C ALA A 140 5.26 -3.09 11.32
N PRO A 141 6.15 -4.08 11.52
CA PRO A 141 7.41 -4.13 10.80
C PRO A 141 7.17 -4.29 9.28
N PRO A 142 8.15 -3.92 8.44
CA PRO A 142 8.01 -3.94 6.98
C PRO A 142 8.09 -5.38 6.41
N PHE A 143 7.08 -6.20 6.68
CA PHE A 143 7.00 -7.60 6.22
C PHE A 143 6.50 -7.75 4.78
N GLN A 144 6.01 -6.68 4.16
CA GLN A 144 5.41 -6.73 2.84
C GLN A 144 6.46 -7.07 1.77
N ARG A 145 6.18 -8.08 0.95
CA ARG A 145 7.14 -8.63 -0.02
C ARG A 145 7.42 -7.76 -1.22
N TYR A 146 6.53 -6.81 -1.49
CA TYR A 146 6.71 -5.82 -2.54
C TYR A 146 7.68 -4.71 -2.14
N PHE A 147 8.14 -4.65 -0.88
CA PHE A 147 9.23 -3.79 -0.46
C PHE A 147 10.58 -4.34 -0.92
N LYS A 148 10.90 -4.16 -2.20
CA LYS A 148 12.17 -4.65 -2.78
C LYS A 148 13.35 -3.72 -2.48
N LYS A 149 13.12 -2.41 -2.42
CA LYS A 149 14.13 -1.38 -2.12
C LYS A 149 13.70 -0.64 -0.85
N VAL A 150 14.39 -0.88 0.26
CA VAL A 150 14.01 -0.33 1.56
C VAL A 150 15.12 0.53 2.14
N LEU A 151 14.74 1.72 2.56
CA LEU A 151 15.52 2.60 3.43
C LEU A 151 14.74 2.83 4.73
N LEU A 152 15.45 3.13 5.81
CA LEU A 152 14.83 3.56 7.05
C LEU A 152 14.75 5.08 7.08
N LEU A 153 13.78 5.62 7.83
CA LEU A 153 13.66 7.07 7.98
C LEU A 153 14.95 7.75 8.49
N SER A 154 15.73 7.02 9.30
CA SER A 154 17.04 7.44 9.80
C SER A 154 18.10 7.61 8.71
N ASP A 155 17.92 7.01 7.53
CA ASP A 155 18.83 7.11 6.39
C ASP A 155 18.62 8.40 5.56
N ILE A 156 17.60 9.20 5.90
CA ILE A 156 17.14 10.33 5.08
C ILE A 156 17.64 11.66 5.61
N ALA A 157 18.33 12.41 4.75
CA ALA A 157 18.82 13.76 5.04
C ALA A 157 17.81 14.86 4.67
N ASP A 158 17.12 14.72 3.53
CA ASP A 158 16.20 15.74 3.01
C ASP A 158 14.97 15.10 2.34
N ILE A 159 13.82 15.78 2.46
CA ILE A 159 12.53 15.36 1.90
C ILE A 159 11.96 16.51 1.08
N ARG A 160 11.46 16.22 -0.12
CA ARG A 160 10.78 17.19 -0.98
C ARG A 160 9.54 16.56 -1.63
N PRO A 161 8.52 17.35 -1.99
CA PRO A 161 7.46 16.89 -2.87
C PRO A 161 8.05 16.33 -4.18
N SER A 162 7.56 15.17 -4.60
CA SER A 162 7.98 14.59 -5.89
C SER A 162 7.21 15.26 -7.04
N GLU A 163 7.93 15.70 -8.07
CA GLU A 163 7.30 16.18 -9.31
C GLU A 163 6.56 15.06 -10.04
N LEU A 164 6.95 13.80 -9.78
CA LEU A 164 6.31 12.61 -10.34
C LEU A 164 5.03 12.24 -9.59
N ALA A 165 4.80 12.76 -8.38
CA ALA A 165 3.61 12.46 -7.61
C ALA A 165 2.39 13.21 -8.13
N LEU A 166 1.25 12.53 -8.18
CA LEU A 166 -0.03 13.19 -8.34
C LEU A 166 -0.31 14.12 -7.15
N THR A 167 -1.07 15.18 -7.38
CA THR A 167 -1.53 16.04 -6.28
C THR A 167 -2.31 15.23 -5.26
N HIS A 168 -2.26 15.63 -3.99
CA HIS A 168 -2.92 14.90 -2.90
C HIS A 168 -4.41 14.68 -3.18
N ASP A 169 -5.10 15.66 -3.77
CA ASP A 169 -6.52 15.58 -4.08
C ASP A 169 -6.84 14.54 -5.16
N LEU A 170 -5.99 14.42 -6.19
CA LEU A 170 -6.11 13.41 -7.23
C LEU A 170 -5.78 12.02 -6.70
N ARG A 171 -4.77 11.90 -5.83
CA ARG A 171 -4.44 10.62 -5.17
C ARG A 171 -5.60 10.12 -4.33
N LEU A 172 -6.21 10.99 -3.52
CA LEU A 172 -7.42 10.65 -2.77
C LEU A 172 -8.58 10.28 -3.70
N ALA A 173 -8.80 11.03 -4.79
CA ALA A 173 -9.85 10.72 -5.76
C ALA A 173 -9.64 9.34 -6.41
N SER A 174 -8.40 8.97 -6.73
CA SER A 174 -8.08 7.65 -7.31
C SER A 174 -8.50 6.47 -6.43
N THR A 175 -8.57 6.66 -5.10
CA THR A 175 -9.04 5.62 -4.17
C THR A 175 -10.55 5.40 -4.21
N LEU A 176 -11.29 6.33 -4.83
CA LEU A 176 -12.74 6.32 -4.96
C LEU A 176 -13.19 5.89 -6.37
N ALA A 177 -12.26 5.54 -7.25
CA ALA A 177 -12.60 5.05 -8.59
C ALA A 177 -13.41 3.76 -8.48
N ASP A 178 -14.57 3.74 -9.13
CA ASP A 178 -15.48 2.59 -9.11
C ASP A 178 -15.01 1.48 -10.06
N GLU A 179 -15.23 0.23 -9.66
CA GLU A 179 -15.01 -0.90 -10.56
C GLU A 179 -16.07 -0.90 -11.66
N ILE A 180 -15.64 -0.88 -12.91
CA ILE A 180 -16.58 -1.01 -14.04
C ILE A 180 -16.53 -2.39 -14.69
N ARG A 181 -15.44 -3.15 -14.54
CA ARG A 181 -15.29 -4.51 -15.08
C ARG A 181 -14.05 -5.24 -14.56
N MET A 182 -14.20 -6.43 -13.98
CA MET A 182 -13.09 -7.40 -13.77
C MET A 182 -11.82 -6.77 -13.17
N SER A 183 -11.96 -6.11 -12.02
CA SER A 183 -10.90 -5.39 -11.31
C SER A 183 -10.30 -4.21 -12.09
N PHE A 184 -11.07 -3.63 -13.02
CA PHE A 184 -10.77 -2.37 -13.68
C PHE A 184 -11.51 -1.21 -13.02
N TYR A 185 -10.75 -0.31 -12.43
CA TYR A 185 -11.18 0.89 -11.70
C TYR A 185 -10.62 2.12 -12.44
N PRO A 186 -11.21 2.53 -13.57
CA PRO A 186 -10.65 3.61 -14.37
C PRO A 186 -10.62 4.92 -13.58
N PHE A 187 -9.42 5.48 -13.45
CA PHE A 187 -9.22 6.83 -12.95
C PHE A 187 -8.65 7.69 -14.08
N MET A 188 -9.55 8.42 -14.75
CA MET A 188 -9.19 9.25 -15.90
C MET A 188 -8.86 10.67 -15.44
N VAL A 189 -7.78 11.22 -15.98
CA VAL A 189 -7.29 12.56 -15.66
C VAL A 189 -6.92 13.32 -16.92
N LYS A 190 -6.91 14.65 -16.80
CA LYS A 190 -6.48 15.57 -17.84
C LYS A 190 -5.17 16.25 -17.46
N THR A 191 -4.25 16.33 -18.41
CA THR A 191 -2.98 17.06 -18.27
C THR A 191 -3.13 18.54 -18.61
N ASN A 192 -2.15 19.36 -18.23
CA ASN A 192 -2.06 20.77 -18.60
C ASN A 192 -1.94 21.00 -20.12
N THR A 193 -1.47 20.01 -20.88
CA THR A 193 -1.43 20.01 -22.35
C THR A 193 -2.74 19.57 -23.00
N GLY A 194 -3.74 19.17 -22.20
CA GLY A 194 -5.04 18.74 -22.67
C GLY A 194 -5.16 17.25 -23.00
N LYS A 195 -4.07 16.47 -22.90
CA LYS A 195 -4.11 15.01 -23.07
C LYS A 195 -4.91 14.34 -21.94
N PHE A 196 -5.63 13.28 -22.27
CA PHE A 196 -6.34 12.41 -21.33
C PHE A 196 -5.53 11.15 -21.06
N ILE A 197 -5.52 10.72 -19.81
CA ILE A 197 -4.77 9.55 -19.34
C ILE A 197 -5.65 8.77 -18.37
N THR A 198 -5.60 7.44 -18.43
CA THR A 198 -6.36 6.57 -17.53
C THR A 198 -5.42 5.67 -16.72
N TYR A 199 -5.50 5.79 -15.40
CA TYR A 199 -4.89 4.86 -14.43
C TYR A 199 -5.90 3.78 -14.03
N ASN A 200 -5.41 2.70 -13.41
CA ASN A 200 -6.26 1.64 -12.88
C ASN A 200 -6.27 1.62 -11.35
N GLY A 201 -7.19 2.38 -10.76
CA GLY A 201 -7.41 2.46 -9.32
C GLY A 201 -6.40 3.36 -8.62
N ILE A 202 -5.94 2.93 -7.45
CA ILE A 202 -5.09 3.72 -6.55
C ILE A 202 -3.76 4.03 -7.22
N THR A 203 -3.47 5.32 -7.40
CA THR A 203 -2.20 5.79 -7.98
C THR A 203 -1.59 6.91 -7.15
N GLN A 204 -0.28 6.79 -6.88
CA GLN A 204 0.51 7.78 -6.15
C GLN A 204 1.40 8.62 -7.09
N PHE A 205 1.92 8.00 -8.14
CA PHE A 205 2.85 8.60 -9.09
C PHE A 205 2.26 8.57 -10.50
N ALA A 206 2.52 9.62 -11.28
CA ALA A 206 2.39 9.54 -12.71
C ALA A 206 3.43 8.55 -13.25
N SER A 207 2.99 7.74 -14.20
CA SER A 207 3.69 6.52 -14.54
C SER A 207 4.41 6.55 -15.88
N THR A 208 4.27 7.64 -16.62
CA THR A 208 5.00 7.87 -17.86
C THR A 208 6.17 8.80 -17.55
N GLY A 209 7.39 8.40 -17.91
CA GLY A 209 8.56 9.29 -17.84
C GLY A 209 8.42 10.55 -18.70
N GLU A 210 7.38 10.62 -19.53
CA GLU A 210 7.02 11.76 -20.37
C GLU A 210 6.08 12.77 -19.69
N ILE A 211 5.30 12.36 -18.67
CA ILE A 211 4.28 13.23 -18.05
C ILE A 211 4.48 13.21 -16.54
N LYS A 212 4.83 14.38 -15.99
CA LYS A 212 5.04 14.53 -14.56
C LYS A 212 3.70 14.53 -13.82
N GLY A 213 3.69 14.07 -12.56
CA GLY A 213 2.47 14.06 -11.75
C GLY A 213 1.90 15.46 -11.50
N ASN A 214 2.78 16.46 -11.42
CA ASN A 214 2.39 17.87 -11.30
C ASN A 214 1.84 18.50 -12.60
N GLU A 215 1.94 17.82 -13.74
CA GLU A 215 1.33 18.26 -15.00
C GLU A 215 -0.14 17.81 -15.12
N ILE A 216 -0.62 16.98 -14.20
CA ILE A 216 -1.99 16.49 -14.15
C ILE A 216 -2.83 17.45 -13.33
N ILE A 217 -3.84 18.04 -13.97
CA ILE A 217 -4.58 19.19 -13.42
C ILE A 217 -5.93 18.81 -12.82
N SER A 218 -6.60 17.77 -13.34
CA SER A 218 -7.93 17.40 -12.86
C SER A 218 -8.30 15.95 -13.20
N GLU A 219 -9.16 15.37 -12.36
CA GLU A 219 -9.95 14.19 -12.69
C GLU A 219 -11.01 14.56 -13.74
N VAL A 220 -11.35 13.61 -14.62
CA VAL A 220 -12.43 13.73 -15.59
C VAL A 220 -13.25 12.44 -15.63
N GLU A 221 -14.49 12.54 -16.13
CA GLU A 221 -15.34 11.36 -16.32
C GLU A 221 -14.70 10.39 -17.32
N PHE A 222 -14.72 9.11 -16.99
CA PHE A 222 -14.16 8.07 -17.84
C PHE A 222 -14.94 7.96 -19.16
N SER A 223 -14.20 7.91 -20.28
CA SER A 223 -14.74 7.70 -21.62
C SER A 223 -13.90 6.70 -22.40
N TYR A 224 -14.56 5.72 -23.04
CA TYR A 224 -13.86 4.79 -23.92
C TYR A 224 -13.28 5.47 -25.18
N ASP A 225 -13.85 6.60 -25.60
CA ASP A 225 -13.38 7.35 -26.78
C ASP A 225 -12.02 8.04 -26.53
N ASN A 226 -11.69 8.31 -25.27
CA ASN A 226 -10.46 8.97 -24.84
C ASN A 226 -9.58 8.05 -23.99
N PHE A 227 -9.72 6.74 -24.17
CA PHE A 227 -9.04 5.75 -23.35
C PHE A 227 -7.58 5.57 -23.76
N ASP A 228 -6.69 6.20 -23.00
CA ASP A 228 -5.25 5.92 -23.02
C ASP A 228 -4.81 5.37 -21.68
N LYS A 229 -4.64 4.05 -21.58
CA LYS A 229 -4.23 3.39 -20.34
C LYS A 229 -2.73 3.50 -20.18
N VAL A 230 -2.30 4.20 -19.14
CA VAL A 230 -0.89 4.20 -18.76
C VAL A 230 -0.54 2.97 -17.92
N LYS A 231 0.70 2.51 -18.07
CA LYS A 231 1.26 1.46 -17.23
C LYS A 231 1.65 2.09 -15.91
N ASP A 232 1.10 1.64 -14.80
CA ASP A 232 1.44 2.16 -13.45
C ASP A 232 2.93 1.97 -13.12
N VAL A 233 3.46 2.81 -12.22
CA VAL A 233 4.84 2.68 -11.72
C VAL A 233 4.98 1.32 -11.01
N SER A 234 6.00 0.55 -11.38
CA SER A 234 6.24 -0.74 -10.76
C SER A 234 6.67 -0.57 -9.30
N TYR A 235 6.21 -1.45 -8.42
CA TYR A 235 6.72 -1.54 -7.05
C TYR A 235 8.23 -1.78 -6.99
N ASP A 236 8.80 -2.42 -8.02
CA ASP A 236 10.25 -2.67 -8.12
C ASP A 236 11.06 -1.40 -8.38
N ASP A 237 10.41 -0.35 -8.91
CA ASP A 237 11.03 0.95 -9.20
C ASP A 237 10.94 1.91 -8.01
N ILE A 238 10.00 1.66 -7.09
CA ILE A 238 9.77 2.49 -5.90
C ILE A 238 10.75 2.13 -4.79
N THR A 239 11.39 3.14 -4.22
CA THR A 239 12.12 3.00 -2.95
C THR A 239 11.18 3.31 -1.79
N PHE A 240 11.06 2.38 -0.84
CA PHE A 240 10.24 2.55 0.35
C PHE A 240 11.08 3.09 1.49
N VAL A 241 10.63 4.19 2.10
CA VAL A 241 11.21 4.71 3.33
C VAL A 241 10.30 4.33 4.49
N ILE A 242 10.79 3.47 5.38
CA ILE A 242 9.99 2.94 6.48
C ILE A 242 10.12 3.85 7.70
N GLY A 243 8.98 4.35 8.18
CA GLY A 243 8.85 5.10 9.42
C GLY A 243 7.90 4.40 10.41
N LYS A 244 8.04 4.74 11.69
CA LYS A 244 7.16 4.26 12.75
C LYS A 244 5.94 5.15 12.91
N TRP A 245 4.83 4.53 13.26
CA TRP A 245 3.57 5.20 13.56
C TRP A 245 3.63 5.93 14.90
N ASP A 246 3.20 7.19 14.92
CA ASP A 246 2.95 7.97 16.15
C ASP A 246 1.56 8.62 16.13
N ASP A 247 1.24 9.36 17.19
CA ASP A 247 -0.06 10.02 17.32
C ASP A 247 -0.29 11.10 16.25
N ARG A 248 0.76 11.77 15.77
CA ARG A 248 0.65 12.78 14.71
C ARG A 248 0.26 12.14 13.38
N ILE A 249 0.90 11.01 13.03
CA ILE A 249 0.55 10.22 11.85
C ILE A 249 -0.86 9.64 11.98
N LYS A 250 -1.23 9.16 13.17
CA LYS A 250 -2.58 8.64 13.46
C LYS A 250 -3.66 9.69 13.24
N GLU A 251 -3.44 10.90 13.75
CA GLU A 251 -4.39 12.00 13.57
C GLU A 251 -4.56 12.33 12.09
N LEU A 252 -3.45 12.44 11.36
CA LEU A 252 -3.47 12.75 9.93
C LEU A 252 -4.18 11.66 9.12
N PHE A 253 -3.92 10.38 9.42
CA PHE A 253 -4.61 9.25 8.83
C PHE A 253 -6.13 9.34 9.02
N ASN A 254 -6.59 9.63 10.24
CA ASN A 254 -8.01 9.76 10.54
C ASN A 254 -8.65 10.93 9.78
N GLN A 255 -7.96 12.07 9.70
CA GLN A 255 -8.42 13.23 8.93
C GLN A 255 -8.63 12.88 7.45
N TYR A 256 -7.69 12.14 6.84
CA TYR A 256 -7.78 11.76 5.43
C TYR A 256 -8.85 10.69 5.19
N ARG A 257 -9.02 9.72 6.10
CA ARG A 257 -10.13 8.75 6.04
C ARG A 257 -11.49 9.43 6.08
N GLN A 258 -11.69 10.36 7.01
CA GLN A 258 -12.94 11.14 7.09
C GLN A 258 -13.19 11.95 5.81
N ARG A 259 -12.13 12.50 5.19
CA ARG A 259 -12.24 13.20 3.90
C ARG A 259 -12.72 12.28 2.79
N LEU A 260 -12.21 11.04 2.73
CA LEU A 260 -12.65 10.03 1.78
C LEU A 260 -14.12 9.65 1.99
N GLU A 261 -14.52 9.39 3.24
CA GLU A 261 -15.91 9.05 3.60
C GLU A 261 -16.90 10.15 3.20
N ARG A 262 -16.56 11.43 3.43
CA ARG A 262 -17.37 12.58 3.01
C ARG A 262 -17.50 12.67 1.48
N LYS A 263 -16.42 12.43 0.74
CA LYS A 263 -16.45 12.40 -0.73
C LYS A 263 -17.35 11.26 -1.23
N THR A 264 -17.22 10.06 -0.66
CA THR A 264 -18.10 8.92 -0.98
C THR A 264 -19.57 9.23 -0.70
N ALA A 265 -19.88 9.84 0.45
CA ALA A 265 -21.24 10.23 0.80
C ALA A 265 -21.82 11.24 -0.22
N THR A 266 -21.04 12.24 -0.61
CA THR A 266 -21.46 13.26 -1.60
C THR A 266 -21.75 12.62 -2.97
N ASN A 267 -20.90 11.71 -3.43
CA ASN A 267 -21.11 10.96 -4.68
C ASN A 267 -22.36 10.06 -4.61
N SER A 268 -22.67 9.50 -3.42
CA SER A 268 -23.85 8.66 -3.23
C SER A 268 -25.18 9.45 -3.19
N THR A 269 -25.14 10.75 -2.88
CA THR A 269 -26.32 11.63 -2.79
C THR A 269 -26.68 12.34 -4.10
N LEU A 270 -25.82 12.31 -5.11
CA LEU A 270 -26.20 12.74 -6.45
C LEU A 270 -27.21 11.72 -7.01
N PRO A 271 -28.35 12.16 -7.57
CA PRO A 271 -29.37 11.24 -8.01
C PRO A 271 -28.77 10.32 -9.07
N LYS A 272 -29.04 9.01 -8.94
CA LYS A 272 -28.85 7.99 -9.99
C LYS A 272 -29.81 8.28 -11.17
N ALA A 273 -29.84 9.51 -11.66
CA ALA A 273 -30.65 9.98 -12.77
C ALA A 273 -29.99 9.47 -14.06
N GLY A 274 -30.34 8.25 -14.44
CA GLY A 274 -29.89 7.64 -15.69
C GLY A 274 -30.29 6.17 -15.83
N ARG A 275 -30.51 5.46 -14.71
CA ARG A 275 -30.89 4.04 -14.77
C ARG A 275 -32.39 3.78 -14.97
N SER A 276 -33.27 4.77 -14.81
CA SER A 276 -34.73 4.54 -14.89
C SER A 276 -35.39 4.77 -16.26
N TRP A 277 -34.69 5.35 -17.24
CA TRP A 277 -35.29 5.63 -18.56
C TRP A 277 -35.18 4.42 -19.50
N TRP A 278 -34.00 3.80 -19.57
CA TRP A 278 -33.77 2.62 -20.40
C TRP A 278 -34.50 1.36 -19.90
N GLN A 279 -34.66 1.19 -18.58
CA GLN A 279 -35.43 0.07 -18.02
C GLN A 279 -36.95 0.19 -18.22
N LYS A 280 -37.47 1.39 -18.53
CA LYS A 280 -38.89 1.56 -18.90
C LYS A 280 -39.15 1.38 -20.40
N LEU A 281 -38.12 1.40 -21.24
CA LEU A 281 -38.25 1.24 -22.69
C LEU A 281 -38.13 -0.22 -23.18
N PHE A 282 -37.63 -1.13 -22.33
CA PHE A 282 -37.45 -2.55 -22.69
C PHE A 282 -38.11 -3.53 -21.70
N SER A 283 -39.19 -3.10 -21.03
CA SER A 283 -40.02 -3.96 -20.18
C SER A 283 -41.50 -3.79 -20.51
N SER A 284 -41.81 -3.88 -21.80
CA SER A 284 -43.14 -4.23 -22.29
C SER A 284 -42.98 -5.11 -23.52
N GLU A 285 -42.81 -6.41 -23.28
CA GLU A 285 -43.53 -7.53 -23.92
C GLU A 285 -43.09 -8.85 -23.26
#